data_AF-A0A535SVY0-F1
#
_entry.id   AF-A0A535SVY0-F1
#
_cell.length_a   1.000
_cell.length_b   1.000
_cell.length_c   1.000
_cell.angle_alpha   90.00
_cell.angle_beta   90.00
_cell.angle_gamma   90.00
#
_symmetry.space_group_name_H-M   'P 1'
#
loop_
_entity.id
_entity.type
_entity.pdbx_description
1 polymer ?
#
loop_
_entity_poly.entity_id
_entity_poly.type
_entity_poly.pdbx_seq_one_letter_code
_entity_poly.pdbx_strand_id
1 'polypeptide(L)'
;MEQGIIPEANPTFEGRWGAPFFMVGQAPGPAEKATRRPFSGRAGKELDRWMLRAGFRDPEEFRRLTYIAALMRCFPGRNPKNTGDLRPPPAAVANCAHWLDAELRLLKPKVL
;
A
#
# COMPACT_ATOMS: atom_id res chain seq x y z
N MET A 1 -4.65 -8.86 19.37
CA MET A 1 -3.49 -8.47 18.55
C MET A 1 -2.66 -7.51 19.36
N GLU A 2 -1.55 -8.00 19.91
CA GLU A 2 -0.62 -7.18 20.67
C GLU A 2 0.18 -6.30 19.69
N GLN A 3 0.11 -4.98 19.86
CA GLN A 3 1.17 -4.05 19.45
C GLN A 3 1.68 -4.18 17.99
N GLY A 4 0.81 -4.47 17.03
CA GLY A 4 1.19 -4.51 15.62
C GLY A 4 1.96 -5.75 15.17
N ILE A 5 2.03 -6.79 16.00
CA ILE A 5 2.53 -8.11 15.61
C ILE A 5 1.36 -8.92 15.04
N ILE A 6 1.52 -9.37 13.81
CA ILE A 6 0.59 -10.26 13.11
C ILE A 6 1.16 -11.67 13.06
N PRO A 7 0.30 -12.72 13.00
CA PRO A 7 0.77 -14.10 13.04
C PRO A 7 1.58 -14.51 11.80
N GLU A 8 1.40 -13.82 10.67
CA GLU A 8 2.07 -14.13 9.41
C GLU A 8 2.39 -12.85 8.65
N ALA A 9 3.65 -12.67 8.28
CA ALA A 9 4.07 -11.57 7.42
C ALA A 9 3.67 -11.85 5.97
N ASN A 10 2.94 -10.92 5.36
CA ASN A 10 2.55 -10.99 3.95
C ASN A 10 2.63 -9.58 3.33
N PRO A 11 3.85 -9.05 3.16
CA PRO A 11 4.05 -7.68 2.72
C PRO A 11 3.51 -7.48 1.31
N THR A 12 2.76 -6.40 1.09
CA THR A 12 2.19 -6.03 -0.20
C THR A 12 2.75 -4.68 -0.64
N PHE A 13 3.39 -4.68 -1.81
CA PHE A 13 3.91 -3.51 -2.51
C PHE A 13 4.02 -3.85 -4.00
N GLU A 14 4.05 -2.85 -4.86
CA GLU A 14 4.19 -3.02 -6.31
C GLU A 14 4.94 -1.81 -6.87
N GLY A 15 5.89 -2.01 -7.76
CA GLY A 15 6.61 -0.91 -8.38
C GLY A 15 7.91 -1.34 -9.04
N ARG A 16 8.57 -0.39 -9.70
CA ARG A 16 9.84 -0.60 -10.40
C ARG A 16 10.85 0.45 -10.00
N TRP A 17 12.13 0.14 -10.16
CA TRP A 17 13.20 1.12 -9.98
C TRP A 17 13.03 2.28 -10.97
N GLY A 18 13.26 3.51 -10.50
CA GLY A 18 13.11 4.73 -11.31
C GLY A 18 11.66 5.20 -11.52
N ALA A 19 10.67 4.61 -10.84
CA ALA A 19 9.29 5.11 -10.86
C ALA A 19 9.25 6.59 -10.41
N PRO A 20 8.69 7.51 -11.21
CA PRO A 20 8.65 8.93 -10.86
C PRO A 20 7.71 9.24 -9.70
N PHE A 21 6.68 8.41 -9.48
CA PHE A 21 5.72 8.56 -8.40
C PHE A 21 5.96 7.51 -7.33
N PHE A 22 5.74 7.87 -6.07
CA PHE A 22 5.61 6.95 -4.95
C PHE A 22 4.25 7.21 -4.31
N MET A 23 3.42 6.18 -4.12
CA MET A 23 2.14 6.32 -3.41
C MET A 23 2.16 5.49 -2.12
N VAL A 24 1.75 6.11 -1.01
CA VAL A 24 1.74 5.48 0.32
C VAL A 24 0.31 5.35 0.85
N GLY A 25 -0.18 4.11 0.98
CA GLY A 25 -1.43 3.79 1.68
C GLY A 25 -1.24 3.58 3.19
N GLN A 26 -2.32 3.35 3.93
CA GLN A 26 -2.22 2.99 5.35
C GLN A 26 -1.78 1.54 5.55
N ALA A 27 -2.56 0.59 5.02
CA ALA A 27 -2.27 -0.85 5.07
C ALA A 27 -3.03 -1.58 3.94
N PRO A 28 -2.58 -2.78 3.51
CA PRO A 28 -3.34 -3.64 2.61
C PRO A 28 -4.68 -4.07 3.21
N GLY A 29 -5.66 -4.38 2.38
CA GLY A 29 -6.93 -4.97 2.79
C GLY A 29 -6.97 -6.50 2.62
N PRO A 30 -8.15 -7.13 2.82
CA PRO A 30 -8.32 -8.58 2.67
C PRO A 30 -8.04 -9.09 1.25
N ALA A 31 -8.40 -8.32 0.22
CA ALA A 31 -8.16 -8.70 -1.16
C ALA A 31 -6.66 -8.69 -1.48
N GLU A 32 -5.97 -7.63 -1.04
CA GLU A 32 -4.53 -7.46 -1.19
C GLU A 32 -3.76 -8.56 -0.45
N LYS A 33 -4.25 -9.04 0.71
CA LYS A 33 -3.66 -10.21 1.39
C LYS A 33 -3.64 -11.45 0.49
N ALA A 34 -4.70 -11.67 -0.29
CA ALA A 34 -4.80 -12.83 -1.18
C ALA A 34 -4.00 -12.65 -2.48
N THR A 35 -4.07 -11.46 -3.08
CA THR A 35 -3.48 -11.18 -4.40
C THR A 35 -2.03 -10.74 -4.33
N ARG A 36 -1.56 -10.26 -3.16
CA ARG A 36 -0.31 -9.53 -2.95
C ARG A 36 -0.14 -8.31 -3.86
N ARG A 37 -1.24 -7.79 -4.39
CA ARG A 37 -1.23 -6.63 -5.28
C ARG A 37 -1.88 -5.45 -4.57
N PRO A 38 -1.19 -4.31 -4.38
CA PRO A 38 -1.79 -3.12 -3.77
C PRO A 38 -3.01 -2.66 -4.53
N PHE A 39 -4.02 -2.18 -3.79
CA PHE A 39 -5.26 -1.65 -4.38
C PHE A 39 -5.91 -2.66 -5.34
N SER A 40 -6.03 -3.93 -4.94
CA SER A 40 -6.75 -4.95 -5.71
C SER A 40 -8.23 -5.06 -5.31
N GLY A 41 -8.64 -4.40 -4.22
CA GLY A 41 -10.02 -4.36 -3.73
C GLY A 41 -10.86 -3.21 -4.30
N ARG A 42 -11.93 -2.87 -3.57
CA ARG A 42 -12.87 -1.78 -3.95
C ARG A 42 -12.18 -0.42 -4.08
N ALA A 43 -11.25 -0.12 -3.16
CA ALA A 43 -10.50 1.14 -3.20
C ALA A 43 -9.66 1.28 -4.49
N GLY A 44 -9.17 0.16 -5.03
CA GLY A 44 -8.43 0.17 -6.29
C GLY A 44 -9.25 0.56 -7.50
N LYS A 45 -10.52 0.14 -7.56
CA LYS A 45 -11.43 0.55 -8.64
C LYS A 45 -11.66 2.06 -8.67
N GLU A 46 -11.78 2.68 -7.48
CA GLU A 46 -11.92 4.14 -7.39
C GLU A 46 -10.60 4.86 -7.73
N LEU A 47 -9.46 4.32 -7.27
CA LEU A 47 -8.15 4.84 -7.65
C LEU A 47 -7.96 4.80 -9.17
N ASP A 48 -8.23 3.66 -9.81
CA ASP A 48 -8.14 3.49 -11.26
C ASP A 48 -9.01 4.54 -11.98
N ARG A 49 -10.24 4.77 -11.49
CA ARG A 49 -11.14 5.80 -12.03
C ARG A 49 -10.56 7.21 -11.87
N TRP A 50 -9.93 7.53 -10.75
CA TRP A 50 -9.31 8.83 -10.54
C TRP A 50 -8.09 9.04 -11.43
N MET A 51 -7.27 8.00 -11.62
CA MET A 51 -6.07 8.10 -12.45
C MET A 51 -6.42 8.27 -13.94
N LEU A 52 -7.47 7.60 -14.42
CA LEU A 52 -8.02 7.87 -15.75
C LEU A 52 -8.45 9.35 -15.89
N ARG A 53 -9.11 9.91 -14.88
CA ARG A 53 -9.50 11.33 -14.88
C ARG A 53 -8.30 12.28 -14.77
N ALA A 54 -7.21 11.84 -14.16
CA ALA A 54 -5.96 12.58 -14.04
C ALA A 54 -5.12 12.56 -15.34
N GLY A 55 -5.55 11.80 -16.36
CA GLY A 55 -4.92 11.78 -17.68
C GLY A 55 -4.01 10.58 -17.97
N PHE A 56 -3.97 9.58 -17.08
CA PHE A 56 -3.34 8.30 -17.41
C PHE A 56 -4.20 7.55 -18.44
N ARG A 57 -3.57 6.88 -19.40
CA ARG A 57 -4.22 6.13 -20.49
C ARG A 57 -5.03 4.95 -19.97
N ASP A 58 -4.46 4.24 -19.00
CA ASP A 58 -5.04 3.06 -18.37
C ASP A 58 -4.46 2.87 -16.95
N PRO A 59 -5.09 2.04 -16.11
CA PRO A 59 -4.58 1.76 -14.76
C PRO A 59 -3.17 1.15 -14.72
N GLU A 60 -2.78 0.42 -15.76
CA GLU A 60 -1.47 -0.22 -15.82
C GLU A 60 -0.36 0.81 -16.10
N GLU A 61 -0.64 1.88 -16.86
CA GLU A 61 0.29 3.00 -17.02
C GLU A 61 0.60 3.68 -15.70
N PHE A 62 -0.44 4.01 -14.93
CA PHE A 62 -0.27 4.57 -13.58
C PHE A 62 0.59 3.66 -12.70
N ARG A 63 0.29 2.35 -12.66
CA ARG A 63 1.05 1.37 -11.85
C ARG A 63 2.49 1.19 -12.32
N ARG A 64 2.76 1.23 -13.64
CA ARG A 64 4.13 1.19 -14.16
C ARG A 64 4.96 2.40 -13.75
N LEU A 65 4.33 3.56 -13.60
CA LEU A 65 4.97 4.83 -13.25
C LEU A 65 4.99 5.11 -11.74
N THR A 66 4.39 4.23 -10.93
CA THR A 66 4.21 4.47 -9.49
C THR A 66 4.75 3.30 -8.69
N TYR A 67 5.60 3.60 -7.71
CA TYR A 67 5.91 2.66 -6.64
C TYR A 67 4.85 2.77 -5.54
N ILE A 68 4.11 1.70 -5.29
CA ILE A 68 2.98 1.67 -4.37
C ILE A 68 3.34 0.82 -3.16
N ALA A 69 3.29 1.44 -1.98
CA ALA A 69 3.49 0.78 -0.71
C ALA A 69 2.50 1.29 0.35
N ALA A 70 2.70 0.89 1.60
CA ALA A 70 1.88 1.30 2.72
C ALA A 70 2.69 1.49 4.01
N LEU A 71 2.17 2.30 4.94
CA LEU A 71 2.76 2.52 6.26
C LEU A 71 2.94 1.22 7.04
N MET A 72 1.96 0.32 6.98
CA MET A 72 2.09 -1.07 7.40
C MET A 72 2.00 -1.97 6.17
N ARG A 73 2.95 -2.89 5.99
CA ARG A 73 3.03 -3.70 4.75
C ARG A 73 2.07 -4.86 4.65
N CYS A 74 1.41 -5.23 5.74
CA CYS A 74 0.58 -6.41 5.82
C CYS A 74 -0.83 -6.05 6.31
N PHE A 75 -1.84 -6.83 5.93
CA PHE A 75 -3.22 -6.61 6.38
C PHE A 75 -3.33 -6.76 7.91
N PRO A 76 -3.71 -5.70 8.66
CA PRO A 76 -3.80 -5.74 10.12
C PRO A 76 -5.03 -6.48 10.66
N GLY A 77 -5.90 -7.01 9.79
CA GLY A 77 -7.16 -7.61 10.18
C GLY A 77 -8.31 -6.61 10.21
N ARG A 78 -9.50 -7.10 10.60
CA ARG A 78 -10.71 -6.28 10.76
C ARG A 78 -10.68 -5.52 12.07
N ASN A 79 -11.34 -4.36 12.10
CA ASN A 79 -11.57 -3.64 13.34
C ASN A 79 -12.47 -4.46 14.31
N PRO A 80 -12.47 -4.18 15.62
CA PRO A 80 -13.26 -4.97 16.59
C PRO A 80 -14.77 -4.98 16.35
N LYS A 81 -15.30 -3.98 15.63
CA LYS A 81 -16.73 -3.87 15.27
C LYS A 81 -17.07 -4.60 13.97
N ASN A 82 -16.08 -5.16 13.29
CA ASN A 82 -16.18 -5.80 11.98
C ASN A 82 -16.83 -4.94 10.88
N THR A 83 -16.76 -3.61 10.99
CA THR A 83 -17.32 -2.66 10.00
C THR A 83 -16.31 -2.20 8.95
N GLY A 84 -15.05 -2.58 9.12
CA GLY A 84 -13.95 -2.16 8.26
C GLY A 84 -12.62 -2.74 8.70
N ASP A 85 -11.56 -2.29 8.04
CA ASP A 85 -10.21 -2.73 8.34
C ASP A 85 -9.67 -2.00 9.58
N LEU A 86 -8.83 -2.69 10.34
CA LEU A 86 -8.14 -2.09 11.47
C LEU A 86 -7.15 -1.04 10.93
N ARG A 87 -7.19 0.18 11.44
CA ARG A 87 -6.14 1.17 11.16
C ARG A 87 -4.81 0.62 11.68
N PRO A 88 -3.69 0.73 10.94
CA PRO A 88 -2.39 0.26 11.43
C PRO A 88 -2.05 0.94 12.76
N PRO A 89 -1.80 0.19 13.84
CA PRO A 89 -1.41 0.76 15.12
C PRO A 89 0.01 1.35 15.04
N PRO A 90 0.36 2.33 15.89
CA PRO A 90 1.67 3.00 15.85
C PRO A 90 2.87 2.03 15.86
N ALA A 91 2.80 0.97 16.66
CA ALA A 91 3.85 -0.04 16.72
C ALA A 91 4.01 -0.83 15.41
N ALA A 92 2.92 -1.11 14.68
CA ALA A 92 3.01 -1.74 13.36
C ALA A 92 3.66 -0.83 12.32
N VAL A 93 3.33 0.47 12.38
CA VAL A 93 3.95 1.49 11.53
C VAL A 93 5.45 1.59 11.84
N ALA A 94 5.81 1.66 13.12
CA ALA A 94 7.22 1.68 13.54
C ALA A 94 7.99 0.44 13.06
N ASN A 95 7.40 -0.75 13.15
CA ASN A 95 8.00 -1.99 12.66
C ASN A 95 8.24 -1.96 11.14
N CYS A 96 7.41 -1.25 10.37
CA CYS A 96 7.53 -1.16 8.92
C CYS A 96 8.28 0.09 8.42
N ALA A 97 8.56 1.07 9.29
CA ALA A 97 9.08 2.37 8.90
C ALA A 97 10.41 2.28 8.13
N HIS A 98 11.31 1.40 8.57
CA HIS A 98 12.61 1.20 7.93
C HIS A 98 12.52 0.80 6.44
N TRP A 99 11.46 0.09 6.03
CA TRP A 99 11.22 -0.24 4.63
C TRP A 99 10.88 1.00 3.82
N LEU A 100 9.98 1.84 4.33
CA LEU A 100 9.58 3.08 3.67
C LEU A 100 10.79 4.03 3.53
N ASP A 101 11.58 4.18 4.59
CA ASP A 101 12.79 5.01 4.58
C ASP A 101 13.81 4.51 3.55
N ALA A 102 14.03 3.20 3.47
CA ALA A 102 14.94 2.59 2.51
C ALA A 102 14.46 2.78 1.07
N GLU A 103 13.17 2.57 0.79
CA GLU A 103 12.59 2.72 -0.54
C GLU A 103 12.63 4.18 -1.00
N LEU A 104 12.28 5.13 -0.14
CA LEU A 104 12.40 6.57 -0.47
C LEU A 104 13.84 6.96 -0.81
N ARG A 105 14.81 6.45 -0.04
CA ARG A 105 16.24 6.69 -0.29
C ARG A 105 16.72 6.09 -1.61
N LEU A 106 16.25 4.89 -1.95
CA LEU A 106 16.68 4.15 -3.15
C LEU A 106 15.99 4.65 -4.42
N LEU A 107 14.70 4.92 -4.35
CA LEU A 107 13.88 5.27 -5.52
C LEU A 107 13.97 6.75 -5.87
N LYS A 108 14.15 7.63 -4.87
CA LYS A 108 14.20 9.09 -5.04
C LYS A 108 13.07 9.59 -5.96
N PRO A 109 11.80 9.30 -5.61
CA PRO A 109 10.67 9.65 -6.45
C PRO A 109 10.59 11.17 -6.63
N LYS A 110 10.02 11.61 -7.76
CA LYS A 110 9.80 13.03 -8.03
C LYS A 110 8.61 13.58 -7.24
N VAL A 111 7.66 12.71 -6.89
CA VAL A 111 6.45 13.04 -6.13
C VAL A 111 6.10 11.86 -5.21
N LEU A 112 5.62 12.17 -4.00
CA LEU A 112 5.13 11.25 -2.97
C LEU A 112 3.67 11.54 -2.64
#